data_AF-A0A182P6I2-F1
#
_entry.id   AF-A0A182P6I2-F1
#
_cell.length_a   1.000
_cell.length_b   1.000
_cell.length_c   1.000
_cell.angle_alpha   90.00
_cell.angle_beta   90.00
_cell.angle_gamma   90.00
#
_symmetry.space_group_name_H-M   'P 1'
#
loop_
_entity.id
_entity.type
_entity.pdbx_description
1 polymer ?
#
loop_
_entity_poly.entity_id
_entity_poly.type
_entity_poly.pdbx_seq_one_letter_code
_entity_poly.pdbx_strand_id
1 'polypeptide(L)'
;MVALQESKLNKIQLQIEEYERKALNIIARRQRLRQRSASEKESQLNDFQSVLVDMRLEGDASIQRLKDELASKPPFENLPDYRFLMDKHELKKKRIAKMEVQLQLWVKKYDKFIGEPMASLMALEETIGGLKEWQDSVFRPQEERLHQLQAQIGVFEGIATEEKVEQMRKLHAVRMGDSFEAVCAGDSEEDVAAVKAMVEKITSEIMAHGEEEYDSYDPESLQKVEFNIQINRVGMILGEMTQTLEVLFCLPIICQNEELLDACFDVDDKNVLKFLSQYIASNTTATMTKDDIDVRIPGLSLSNLNSIQLPGVYRRFLSNIREFRKFTINKMKLTAQKDLAKEKILNRLWTRNERNKKEIGKIEDILVLKKEKLEELVQEKYAVIERYRKELDELGEKSRENIIKFMDDSDREMYHYFERSDQRYENLLEEAADTLKTYQQQLQQDLTVEKTNRLKKLKLTNQLQMWLHKYDKDAGERTHELKELVAKLNTRQQEYNRWKRNIFDPQEKKYFDAMEEKRQIEIREQEERIEAFMMNRAAKVLQRAWRSVAERKRKMRGKGRGRKGKGKRK
;
A
#
# COMPACT_ATOMS: atom_id res chain seq x y z
N MET A 1 -70.08 -9.23 22.85
CA MET A 1 -68.82 -8.46 22.71
C MET A 1 -67.62 -9.40 22.53
N VAL A 2 -67.40 -10.33 23.47
CA VAL A 2 -66.31 -11.33 23.46
C VAL A 2 -66.07 -11.99 22.09
N ALA A 3 -67.09 -12.63 21.49
CA ALA A 3 -66.96 -13.28 20.17
C ALA A 3 -66.46 -12.38 19.02
N LEU A 4 -66.71 -11.05 19.09
CA LEU A 4 -66.19 -10.09 18.11
C LEU A 4 -64.71 -9.77 18.36
N GLN A 5 -64.26 -9.81 19.62
CA GLN A 5 -62.85 -9.66 19.98
C GLN A 5 -62.08 -10.93 19.59
N GLU A 6 -62.60 -12.13 19.88
CA GLU A 6 -62.01 -13.41 19.46
C GLU A 6 -61.85 -13.50 17.94
N SER A 7 -62.89 -13.11 17.18
CA SER A 7 -62.82 -13.05 15.71
C SER A 7 -61.71 -12.11 15.19
N LYS A 8 -61.53 -10.94 15.82
CA LYS A 8 -60.44 -10.01 15.47
C LYS A 8 -59.07 -10.56 15.87
N LEU A 9 -58.96 -11.21 17.02
CA LEU A 9 -57.72 -11.78 17.54
C LEU A 9 -57.23 -12.92 16.62
N ASN A 10 -58.12 -13.85 16.27
CA ASN A 10 -57.85 -14.91 15.30
C ASN A 10 -57.44 -14.37 13.92
N LYS A 11 -58.05 -13.26 13.46
CA LYS A 11 -57.67 -12.61 12.19
C LYS A 11 -56.26 -12.01 12.26
N ILE A 12 -55.88 -11.40 13.38
CA ILE A 12 -54.52 -10.88 13.60
C ILE A 12 -53.52 -12.04 13.68
N GLN A 13 -53.86 -13.13 14.36
CA GLN A 13 -53.02 -14.33 14.47
C GLN A 13 -52.70 -14.93 13.09
N LEU A 14 -53.73 -15.11 12.24
CA LEU A 14 -53.55 -15.57 10.85
C LEU A 14 -52.67 -14.62 10.03
N GLN A 15 -52.78 -13.30 10.23
CA GLN A 15 -51.91 -12.34 9.56
C GLN A 15 -50.46 -12.44 10.04
N ILE A 16 -50.22 -12.63 11.34
CA ILE A 16 -48.88 -12.85 11.90
C ILE A 16 -48.24 -14.11 11.29
N GLU A 17 -48.94 -15.24 11.29
CA GLU A 17 -48.43 -16.48 10.66
C GLU A 17 -48.13 -16.32 9.16
N GLU A 18 -48.91 -15.52 8.45
CA GLU A 18 -48.68 -15.24 7.02
C GLU A 18 -47.42 -14.38 6.83
N TYR A 19 -47.20 -13.37 7.68
CA TYR A 19 -45.99 -12.56 7.67
C TYR A 19 -44.76 -13.35 8.08
N GLU A 20 -44.85 -14.26 9.06
CA GLU A 20 -43.76 -15.17 9.44
C GLU A 20 -43.39 -16.11 8.29
N ARG A 21 -44.38 -16.73 7.63
CA ARG A 21 -44.16 -17.55 6.42
C ARG A 21 -43.52 -16.75 5.28
N LYS A 22 -43.89 -15.48 5.11
CA LYS A 22 -43.26 -14.57 4.13
C LYS A 22 -41.81 -14.23 4.52
N ALA A 23 -41.54 -13.94 5.79
CA ALA A 23 -40.20 -13.65 6.31
C ALA A 23 -39.26 -14.85 6.15
N LEU A 24 -39.71 -16.06 6.53
CA LEU A 24 -38.95 -17.30 6.36
C LEU A 24 -38.63 -17.59 4.88
N ASN A 25 -39.59 -17.36 3.96
CA ASN A 25 -39.33 -17.48 2.52
C ASN A 25 -38.29 -16.47 2.01
N ILE A 26 -38.31 -15.23 2.50
CA ILE A 26 -37.31 -14.21 2.16
C ILE A 26 -35.91 -14.60 2.68
N ILE A 27 -35.82 -15.11 3.91
CA ILE A 27 -34.57 -15.61 4.50
C ILE A 27 -34.02 -16.79 3.69
N ALA A 28 -34.85 -17.79 3.38
CA ALA A 28 -34.46 -18.94 2.55
C ALA A 28 -34.02 -18.51 1.14
N ARG A 29 -34.71 -17.55 0.51
CA ARG A 29 -34.32 -17.00 -0.80
C ARG A 29 -32.96 -16.28 -0.72
N ARG A 30 -32.72 -15.47 0.31
CA ARG A 30 -31.41 -14.82 0.55
C ARG A 30 -30.30 -15.85 0.78
N GLN A 31 -30.56 -16.92 1.50
CA GLN A 31 -29.58 -17.99 1.76
C GLN A 31 -29.20 -18.75 0.48
N ARG A 32 -30.18 -19.09 -0.38
CA ARG A 32 -29.92 -19.68 -1.71
C ARG A 32 -29.11 -18.74 -2.62
N LEU A 33 -29.40 -17.44 -2.60
CA LEU A 33 -28.63 -16.45 -3.37
C LEU A 33 -27.17 -16.33 -2.87
N ARG A 34 -26.95 -16.35 -1.55
CA ARG A 34 -25.60 -16.39 -0.96
C ARG A 34 -24.84 -17.65 -1.37
N GLN A 35 -25.48 -18.82 -1.33
CA GLN A 35 -24.86 -20.08 -1.77
C GLN A 35 -24.48 -20.04 -3.26
N ARG A 36 -25.37 -19.57 -4.14
CA ARG A 36 -25.06 -19.41 -5.57
C ARG A 36 -23.90 -18.46 -5.82
N SER A 37 -23.90 -17.30 -5.16
CA SER A 37 -22.81 -16.31 -5.29
C SER A 37 -21.48 -16.85 -4.75
N ALA A 38 -21.50 -17.70 -3.72
CA ALA A 38 -20.29 -18.37 -3.23
C ALA A 38 -19.75 -19.39 -4.26
N SER A 39 -20.60 -20.28 -4.80
CA SER A 39 -20.19 -21.24 -5.83
C SER A 39 -19.75 -20.58 -7.14
N GLU A 40 -20.35 -19.45 -7.50
CA GLU A 40 -19.98 -18.69 -8.71
C GLU A 40 -18.60 -18.03 -8.55
N LYS A 41 -18.31 -17.46 -7.37
CA LYS A 41 -16.96 -16.96 -7.04
C LYS A 41 -15.93 -18.08 -7.03
N GLU A 42 -16.26 -19.24 -6.49
CA GLU A 42 -15.37 -20.39 -6.43
C GLU A 42 -15.08 -20.95 -7.84
N SER A 43 -16.09 -21.02 -8.72
CA SER A 43 -15.91 -21.34 -10.14
C SER A 43 -14.96 -20.35 -10.81
N GLN A 44 -15.24 -19.05 -10.71
CA GLN A 44 -14.40 -18.00 -11.31
C GLN A 44 -12.95 -18.06 -10.80
N LEU A 45 -12.74 -18.35 -9.51
CA LEU A 45 -11.41 -18.45 -8.93
C LEU A 45 -10.64 -19.68 -9.48
N ASN A 46 -11.32 -20.82 -9.67
CA ASN A 46 -10.76 -21.99 -10.34
C ASN A 46 -10.45 -21.72 -11.83
N ASP A 47 -11.32 -20.98 -12.53
CA ASP A 47 -11.14 -20.59 -13.94
C ASP A 47 -9.95 -19.63 -14.11
N PHE A 48 -9.75 -18.67 -13.19
CA PHE A 48 -8.56 -17.83 -13.19
C PHE A 48 -7.29 -18.63 -12.84
N GLN A 49 -7.39 -19.59 -11.93
CA GLN A 49 -6.25 -20.40 -11.52
C GLN A 49 -5.77 -21.36 -12.63
N SER A 50 -6.67 -21.90 -13.46
CA SER A 50 -6.28 -22.70 -14.64
C SER A 50 -5.54 -21.83 -15.67
N VAL A 51 -6.08 -20.66 -16.02
CA VAL A 51 -5.43 -19.71 -16.95
C VAL A 51 -4.04 -19.27 -16.46
N LEU A 52 -3.86 -19.05 -15.15
CA LEU A 52 -2.55 -18.73 -14.56
C LEU A 52 -1.56 -19.91 -14.65
N VAL A 53 -2.02 -21.15 -14.56
CA VAL A 53 -1.19 -22.35 -14.75
C VAL A 53 -0.79 -22.49 -16.22
N ASP A 54 -1.71 -22.31 -17.15
CA ASP A 54 -1.44 -22.40 -18.59
C ASP A 54 -0.45 -21.33 -19.06
N MET A 55 -0.65 -20.06 -18.67
CA MET A 55 0.31 -18.98 -18.96
C MET A 55 1.69 -19.24 -18.36
N ARG A 56 1.76 -19.86 -17.17
CA ARG A 56 3.03 -20.25 -16.57
C ARG A 56 3.73 -21.35 -17.38
N LEU A 57 3.00 -22.39 -17.79
CA LEU A 57 3.56 -23.47 -18.60
C LEU A 57 4.02 -22.97 -19.98
N GLU A 58 3.29 -22.05 -20.61
CA GLU A 58 3.71 -21.42 -21.87
C GLU A 58 4.94 -20.52 -21.68
N GLY A 59 4.99 -19.76 -20.58
CA GLY A 59 6.15 -18.95 -20.18
C GLY A 59 7.40 -19.81 -19.92
N ASP A 60 7.27 -20.87 -19.12
CA ASP A 60 8.36 -21.82 -18.81
C ASP A 60 8.84 -22.53 -20.10
N ALA A 61 7.95 -22.92 -21.00
CA ALA A 61 8.29 -23.49 -22.31
C ALA A 61 8.97 -22.49 -23.26
N SER A 62 8.66 -21.19 -23.13
CA SER A 62 9.30 -20.12 -23.91
C SER A 62 10.69 -19.80 -23.37
N ILE A 63 10.85 -19.76 -22.04
CA ILE A 63 12.14 -19.63 -21.36
C ILE A 63 13.05 -20.82 -21.70
N GLN A 64 12.51 -22.04 -21.75
CA GLN A 64 13.30 -23.22 -22.12
C GLN A 64 13.77 -23.15 -23.57
N ARG A 65 12.89 -22.80 -24.51
CA ARG A 65 13.27 -22.54 -25.92
C ARG A 65 14.39 -21.50 -26.04
N LEU A 66 14.31 -20.39 -25.30
CA LEU A 66 15.36 -19.36 -25.29
C LEU A 66 16.68 -19.86 -24.68
N LYS A 67 16.63 -20.71 -23.64
CA LYS A 67 17.84 -21.35 -23.07
C LYS A 67 18.50 -22.30 -24.06
N ASP A 68 17.71 -23.11 -24.77
CA ASP A 68 18.21 -24.05 -25.77
C ASP A 68 18.77 -23.32 -27.00
N GLU A 69 18.13 -22.22 -27.42
CA GLU A 69 18.64 -21.33 -28.47
C GLU A 69 19.92 -20.58 -28.04
N LEU A 70 20.06 -20.25 -26.75
CA LEU A 70 21.29 -19.66 -26.20
C LEU A 70 22.42 -20.68 -26.08
N ALA A 71 22.11 -21.92 -25.68
CA ALA A 71 23.07 -23.01 -25.54
C ALA A 71 23.58 -23.57 -26.89
N SER A 72 22.78 -23.46 -27.95
CA SER A 72 23.16 -23.83 -29.31
C SER A 72 24.02 -22.78 -30.03
N LYS A 73 24.09 -21.54 -29.51
CA LYS A 73 24.98 -20.50 -30.03
C LYS A 73 26.40 -20.72 -29.46
N PRO A 74 27.46 -20.62 -30.28
CA PRO A 74 28.82 -20.78 -29.79
C PRO A 74 29.14 -19.69 -28.74
N PRO A 75 29.97 -19.99 -27.73
CA PRO A 75 30.26 -19.05 -26.64
C PRO A 75 30.77 -17.72 -27.19
N PHE A 76 30.10 -16.63 -26.79
CA PHE A 76 30.19 -15.32 -27.43
C PHE A 76 31.63 -14.75 -27.45
N GLU A 77 32.44 -15.15 -26.47
CA GLU A 77 33.87 -14.84 -26.30
C GLU A 77 34.75 -15.26 -27.49
N ASN A 78 34.27 -16.20 -28.31
CA ASN A 78 34.97 -16.71 -29.48
C ASN A 78 34.45 -16.16 -30.82
N LEU A 79 33.44 -15.28 -30.84
CA LEU A 79 33.07 -14.59 -32.08
C LEU A 79 34.14 -13.54 -32.45
N PRO A 80 34.62 -13.51 -33.71
CA PRO A 80 35.59 -12.51 -34.18
C PRO A 80 35.14 -11.07 -33.93
N ASP A 81 33.86 -10.78 -34.13
CA ASP A 81 33.27 -9.46 -33.91
C ASP A 81 33.28 -9.02 -32.44
N TYR A 82 33.12 -9.96 -31.50
CA TYR A 82 33.21 -9.65 -30.08
C TYR A 82 34.64 -9.31 -29.67
N ARG A 83 35.65 -10.05 -30.18
CA ARG A 83 37.07 -9.73 -29.95
C ARG A 83 37.43 -8.36 -30.55
N PHE A 84 36.96 -8.06 -31.76
CA PHE A 84 37.14 -6.73 -32.38
C PHE A 84 36.46 -5.60 -31.58
N LEU A 85 35.27 -5.85 -31.02
CA LEU A 85 34.58 -4.90 -30.15
C LEU A 85 35.32 -4.71 -28.81
N MET A 86 35.87 -5.77 -28.23
CA MET A 86 36.71 -5.71 -27.02
C MET A 86 38.00 -4.92 -27.27
N ASP A 87 38.72 -5.15 -28.37
CA ASP A 87 39.90 -4.36 -28.73
C ASP A 87 39.56 -2.88 -28.93
N LYS A 88 38.41 -2.60 -29.58
CA LYS A 88 37.89 -1.23 -29.75
C LYS A 88 37.50 -0.60 -28.41
N HIS A 89 37.00 -1.38 -27.45
CA HIS A 89 36.65 -0.93 -26.11
C HIS A 89 37.90 -0.67 -25.25
N GLU A 90 38.93 -1.51 -25.33
CA GLU A 90 40.22 -1.28 -24.70
C GLU A 90 40.96 -0.07 -25.31
N LEU A 91 40.83 0.17 -26.62
CA LEU A 91 41.30 1.42 -27.23
C LEU A 91 40.56 2.65 -26.67
N LYS A 92 39.24 2.55 -26.46
CA LYS A 92 38.44 3.62 -25.83
C LYS A 92 38.88 3.85 -24.38
N LYS A 93 39.04 2.81 -23.56
CA LYS A 93 39.55 2.92 -22.18
C LYS A 93 40.92 3.62 -22.15
N LYS A 94 41.86 3.20 -22.99
CA LYS A 94 43.19 3.84 -23.11
C LYS A 94 43.10 5.31 -23.52
N ARG A 95 42.14 5.69 -24.37
CA ARG A 95 41.87 7.09 -24.75
C ARG A 95 41.23 7.89 -23.61
N ILE A 96 40.30 7.30 -22.87
CA ILE A 96 39.66 7.92 -21.69
C ILE A 96 40.71 8.16 -20.61
N ALA A 97 41.51 7.15 -20.22
CA ALA A 97 42.59 7.29 -19.26
C ALA A 97 43.62 8.36 -19.67
N LYS A 98 43.93 8.47 -20.97
CA LYS A 98 44.80 9.54 -21.49
C LYS A 98 44.15 10.93 -21.36
N MET A 99 42.86 11.05 -21.64
CA MET A 99 42.12 12.31 -21.44
C MET A 99 41.98 12.67 -19.96
N GLU A 100 41.80 11.69 -19.08
CA GLU A 100 41.70 11.86 -17.63
C GLU A 100 43.02 12.35 -17.04
N VAL A 101 44.16 11.79 -17.44
CA VAL A 101 45.50 12.31 -17.10
C VAL A 101 45.69 13.73 -17.64
N GLN A 102 45.23 14.04 -18.86
CA GLN A 102 45.27 15.40 -19.40
C GLN A 102 44.38 16.38 -18.61
N LEU A 103 43.20 15.96 -18.17
CA LEU A 103 42.29 16.72 -17.31
C LEU A 103 42.90 16.96 -15.94
N GLN A 104 43.48 15.95 -15.30
CA GLN A 104 44.17 16.11 -14.01
C GLN A 104 45.39 17.04 -14.10
N LEU A 105 46.15 16.99 -15.21
CA LEU A 105 47.23 17.94 -15.47
C LEU A 105 46.70 19.35 -15.76
N TRP A 106 45.54 19.48 -16.40
CA TRP A 106 44.90 20.77 -16.64
C TRP A 106 44.36 21.38 -15.34
N VAL A 107 43.63 20.61 -14.52
CA VAL A 107 43.17 21.00 -13.17
C VAL A 107 44.36 21.42 -12.29
N LYS A 108 45.42 20.60 -12.18
CA LYS A 108 46.64 21.00 -11.43
C LYS A 108 47.33 22.25 -11.98
N LYS A 109 47.15 22.58 -13.25
CA LYS A 109 47.66 23.82 -13.86
C LYS A 109 46.72 25.00 -13.62
N TYR A 110 45.42 24.74 -13.47
CA TYR A 110 44.35 25.69 -13.13
C TYR A 110 44.42 26.08 -11.65
N ASP A 111 44.53 25.11 -10.74
CA ASP A 111 44.75 25.30 -9.29
C ASP A 111 46.04 26.10 -9.01
N LYS A 112 47.07 25.94 -9.85
CA LYS A 112 48.31 26.72 -9.76
C LYS A 112 48.20 28.12 -10.37
N PHE A 113 47.15 28.41 -11.14
CA PHE A 113 46.85 29.72 -11.73
C PHE A 113 45.83 30.52 -10.90
N ILE A 114 44.96 29.83 -10.16
CA ILE A 114 43.90 30.41 -9.33
C ILE A 114 44.22 30.09 -7.87
N GLY A 115 45.09 30.91 -7.28
CA GLY A 115 45.51 30.78 -5.87
C GLY A 115 44.47 31.25 -4.84
N GLU A 116 43.28 31.66 -5.28
CA GLU A 116 42.18 32.12 -4.43
C GLU A 116 40.85 31.51 -4.92
N PRO A 117 40.03 30.93 -4.03
CA PRO A 117 38.80 30.26 -4.43
C PRO A 117 37.83 31.23 -5.11
N MET A 118 37.31 30.83 -6.27
CA MET A 118 36.45 31.67 -7.10
C MET A 118 35.19 32.08 -6.31
N ALA A 119 34.93 33.38 -6.14
CA ALA A 119 33.88 33.89 -5.24
C ALA A 119 32.47 33.31 -5.51
N SER A 120 32.20 32.90 -6.76
CA SER A 120 30.96 32.24 -7.15
C SER A 120 30.76 30.84 -6.56
N LEU A 121 31.83 30.13 -6.18
CA LEU A 121 31.75 28.83 -5.51
C LEU A 121 31.41 28.98 -4.02
N MET A 122 32.01 29.97 -3.34
CA MET A 122 31.63 30.30 -1.96
C MET A 122 30.18 30.77 -1.87
N ALA A 123 29.73 31.61 -2.82
CA ALA A 123 28.33 32.00 -2.91
C ALA A 123 27.38 30.79 -3.15
N LEU A 124 27.85 29.75 -3.87
CA LEU A 124 27.05 28.54 -4.09
C LEU A 124 26.95 27.71 -2.79
N GLU A 125 28.05 27.53 -2.07
CA GLU A 125 28.04 26.87 -0.74
C GLU A 125 27.18 27.64 0.27
N GLU A 126 27.19 28.97 0.24
CA GLU A 126 26.33 29.82 1.06
C GLU A 126 24.84 29.61 0.74
N THR A 127 24.46 29.53 -0.55
CA THR A 127 23.07 29.17 -0.94
C THR A 127 22.67 27.74 -0.57
N ILE A 128 23.61 26.79 -0.56
CA ILE A 128 23.35 25.41 -0.12
C ILE A 128 23.21 25.36 1.42
N GLY A 129 23.95 26.19 2.15
CA GLY A 129 23.77 26.42 3.59
C GLY A 129 22.36 26.90 3.93
N GLY A 130 21.87 27.93 3.21
CA GLY A 130 20.50 28.44 3.36
C GLY A 130 19.41 27.40 3.06
N LEU A 131 19.67 26.41 2.19
CA LEU A 131 18.74 25.31 1.95
C LEU A 131 18.55 24.41 3.18
N LYS A 132 19.60 24.26 3.98
CA LYS A 132 19.58 23.49 5.24
C LYS A 132 18.87 24.25 6.35
N GLU A 133 19.09 25.56 6.44
CA GLU A 133 18.32 26.43 7.33
C GLU A 133 16.83 26.45 6.96
N TRP A 134 16.48 26.44 5.67
CA TRP A 134 15.09 26.31 5.21
C TRP A 134 14.48 24.95 5.59
N GLN A 135 15.24 23.86 5.46
CA GLN A 135 14.80 22.52 5.88
C GLN A 135 14.50 22.47 7.39
N ASP A 136 15.39 23.02 8.22
CA ASP A 136 15.21 23.00 9.68
C ASP A 136 14.20 24.06 10.20
N SER A 137 13.99 25.18 9.49
CA SER A 137 13.05 26.24 9.91
C SER A 137 11.64 26.16 9.30
N VAL A 138 11.47 25.55 8.13
CA VAL A 138 10.19 25.50 7.41
C VAL A 138 9.65 24.07 7.31
N PHE A 139 10.47 23.11 6.90
CA PHE A 139 10.01 21.74 6.66
C PHE A 139 9.81 20.96 7.97
N ARG A 140 10.82 20.95 8.85
CA ARG A 140 10.76 20.27 10.17
C ARG A 140 9.55 20.66 11.03
N PRO A 141 9.20 21.94 11.23
CA PRO A 141 8.03 22.29 12.05
C PRO A 141 6.70 21.88 11.42
N GLN A 142 6.63 21.72 10.10
CA GLN A 142 5.43 21.21 9.43
C GLN A 142 5.28 19.69 9.62
N GLU A 143 6.40 18.96 9.58
CA GLU A 143 6.46 17.52 9.87
C GLU A 143 6.07 17.21 11.34
N GLU A 144 6.59 17.98 12.30
CA GLU A 144 6.17 17.87 13.71
C GLU A 144 4.67 18.19 13.90
N ARG A 145 4.16 19.24 13.23
CA ARG A 145 2.73 19.61 13.29
C ARG A 145 1.83 18.54 12.68
N LEU A 146 2.27 17.87 11.62
CA LEU A 146 1.54 16.74 11.02
C LEU A 146 1.46 15.56 11.99
N HIS A 147 2.57 15.22 12.68
CA HIS A 147 2.56 14.18 13.72
C HIS A 147 1.69 14.55 14.93
N GLN A 148 1.67 15.81 15.36
CA GLN A 148 0.76 16.26 16.43
C GLN A 148 -0.71 16.10 16.04
N LEU A 149 -1.08 16.42 14.80
CA LEU A 149 -2.46 16.24 14.30
C LEU A 149 -2.84 14.75 14.21
N GLN A 150 -1.93 13.89 13.74
CA GLN A 150 -2.14 12.43 13.72
C GLN A 150 -2.38 11.88 15.13
N ALA A 151 -1.59 12.32 16.12
CA ALA A 151 -1.77 11.92 17.52
C ALA A 151 -3.12 12.39 18.10
N GLN A 152 -3.55 13.61 17.78
CA GLN A 152 -4.86 14.13 18.21
C GLN A 152 -6.03 13.32 17.61
N ILE A 153 -5.95 12.98 16.32
CA ILE A 153 -6.97 12.17 15.63
C ILE A 153 -7.14 10.81 16.33
N GLY A 154 -6.03 10.12 16.66
CA GLY A 154 -6.09 8.83 17.37
C GLY A 154 -6.76 8.89 18.75
N VAL A 155 -6.63 10.02 19.46
CA VAL A 155 -7.34 10.24 20.74
C VAL A 155 -8.86 10.38 20.54
N PHE A 156 -9.29 11.13 19.51
CA PHE A 156 -10.72 11.28 19.20
C PHE A 156 -11.36 9.96 18.73
N GLU A 157 -10.65 9.17 17.92
CA GLU A 157 -11.10 7.83 17.51
C GLU A 157 -11.26 6.90 18.72
N GLY A 158 -10.32 6.93 19.67
CA GLY A 158 -10.43 6.20 20.93
C GLY A 158 -11.72 6.53 21.69
N ILE A 159 -11.97 7.81 21.97
CA ILE A 159 -13.16 8.29 22.70
C ILE A 159 -14.45 7.85 22.00
N ALA A 160 -14.52 8.00 20.67
CA ALA A 160 -15.71 7.63 19.89
C ALA A 160 -16.01 6.12 19.92
N THR A 161 -14.99 5.27 19.99
CA THR A 161 -15.21 3.81 20.14
C THR A 161 -15.67 3.42 21.54
N GLU A 162 -15.15 4.06 22.58
CA GLU A 162 -15.54 3.78 23.98
C GLU A 162 -16.99 4.19 24.26
N GLU A 163 -17.43 5.35 23.77
CA GLU A 163 -18.83 5.79 23.89
C GLU A 163 -19.80 4.80 23.23
N LYS A 164 -19.43 4.25 22.06
CA LYS A 164 -20.23 3.26 21.33
C LYS A 164 -20.35 1.92 22.08
N VAL A 165 -19.30 1.50 22.79
CA VAL A 165 -19.34 0.32 23.68
C VAL A 165 -20.25 0.57 24.87
N GLU A 166 -20.21 1.76 25.45
CA GLU A 166 -21.05 2.13 26.59
C GLU A 166 -22.54 2.24 26.22
N GLN A 167 -22.87 2.73 25.02
CA GLN A 167 -24.23 2.69 24.47
C GLN A 167 -24.73 1.24 24.27
N MET A 168 -23.86 0.32 23.81
CA MET A 168 -24.20 -1.10 23.68
C MET A 168 -24.48 -1.77 25.04
N ARG A 169 -23.71 -1.43 26.09
CA ARG A 169 -23.96 -1.91 27.47
C ARG A 169 -25.32 -1.43 27.99
N LYS A 170 -25.65 -0.16 27.79
CA LYS A 170 -26.95 0.42 28.20
C LYS A 170 -28.12 -0.24 27.47
N LEU A 171 -27.99 -0.47 26.16
CA LEU A 171 -29.00 -1.22 25.38
C LEU A 171 -29.17 -2.67 25.83
N HIS A 172 -28.10 -3.33 26.30
CA HIS A 172 -28.19 -4.68 26.87
C HIS A 172 -28.93 -4.69 28.22
N ALA A 173 -28.70 -3.69 29.08
CA ALA A 173 -29.39 -3.57 30.36
C ALA A 173 -30.90 -3.31 30.21
N VAL A 174 -31.29 -2.44 29.27
CA VAL A 174 -32.70 -2.10 29.00
C VAL A 174 -33.48 -3.28 28.40
N ARG A 175 -32.81 -4.25 27.76
CA ARG A 175 -33.46 -5.40 27.11
C ARG A 175 -33.95 -6.49 28.06
N MET A 176 -33.67 -6.38 29.35
CA MET A 176 -33.88 -7.44 30.36
C MET A 176 -35.08 -7.22 31.29
N GLY A 177 -35.88 -6.16 31.09
CA GLY A 177 -37.10 -5.92 31.87
C GLY A 177 -38.32 -5.72 30.98
N ASP A 178 -39.32 -6.61 31.13
CA ASP A 178 -40.77 -6.34 31.04
C ASP A 178 -41.58 -7.65 30.89
N SER A 179 -42.15 -8.19 31.98
CA SER A 179 -43.40 -9.00 32.03
C SER A 179 -43.66 -9.55 33.45
N PHE A 180 -44.78 -9.16 34.07
CA PHE A 180 -45.05 -9.41 35.50
C PHE A 180 -45.21 -10.89 35.88
N GLU A 181 -45.69 -11.77 34.99
CA GLU A 181 -45.83 -13.21 35.28
C GLU A 181 -44.56 -14.03 35.01
N ALA A 182 -43.50 -13.39 34.49
CA ALA A 182 -42.15 -13.96 34.45
C ALA A 182 -41.30 -13.58 35.69
N VAL A 183 -41.74 -12.62 36.51
CA VAL A 183 -40.94 -12.01 37.59
C VAL A 183 -40.46 -13.06 38.60
N CYS A 184 -41.37 -13.80 39.24
CA CYS A 184 -41.00 -14.76 40.28
C CYS A 184 -40.43 -16.09 39.76
N ALA A 185 -40.11 -16.21 38.47
CA ALA A 185 -39.40 -17.36 37.91
C ALA A 185 -37.87 -17.18 37.88
N GLY A 186 -37.38 -15.95 38.10
CA GLY A 186 -35.95 -15.61 38.14
C GLY A 186 -35.52 -14.76 39.35
N ASP A 187 -36.46 -14.37 40.22
CA ASP A 187 -36.16 -13.71 41.50
C ASP A 187 -35.22 -14.57 42.36
N SER A 188 -34.35 -13.93 43.14
CA SER A 188 -33.45 -14.67 44.03
C SER A 188 -34.24 -15.35 45.14
N GLU A 189 -33.70 -16.45 45.68
CA GLU A 189 -34.33 -17.15 46.81
C GLU A 189 -34.46 -16.24 48.04
N GLU A 190 -33.60 -15.21 48.16
CA GLU A 190 -33.67 -14.17 49.19
C GLU A 190 -34.89 -13.25 49.03
N ASP A 191 -35.28 -12.86 47.82
CA ASP A 191 -36.43 -11.98 47.58
C ASP A 191 -37.75 -12.71 47.88
N VAL A 192 -37.87 -13.97 47.45
CA VAL A 192 -39.00 -14.84 47.78
C VAL A 192 -39.06 -15.14 49.29
N ALA A 193 -37.90 -15.30 49.94
CA ALA A 193 -37.80 -15.43 51.39
C ALA A 193 -38.19 -14.14 52.13
N ALA A 194 -37.83 -12.96 51.62
CA ALA A 194 -38.20 -11.67 52.19
C ALA A 194 -39.72 -11.45 52.16
N VAL A 195 -40.38 -11.80 51.05
CA VAL A 195 -41.86 -11.75 50.96
C VAL A 195 -42.51 -12.75 51.92
N LYS A 196 -42.02 -13.99 52.00
CA LYS A 196 -42.50 -14.97 52.98
C LYS A 196 -42.33 -14.49 54.42
N ALA A 197 -41.14 -13.99 54.77
CA ALA A 197 -40.85 -13.45 56.10
C ALA A 197 -41.74 -12.23 56.44
N MET A 198 -42.09 -11.41 55.44
CA MET A 198 -43.03 -10.30 55.64
C MET A 198 -44.46 -10.81 55.94
N VAL A 199 -44.95 -11.82 55.20
CA VAL A 199 -46.25 -12.45 55.45
C VAL A 199 -46.29 -13.16 56.80
N GLU A 200 -45.23 -13.88 57.15
CA GLU A 200 -45.09 -14.61 58.42
C GLU A 200 -44.98 -13.65 59.60
N LYS A 201 -44.25 -12.53 59.43
CA LYS A 201 -44.21 -11.42 60.40
C LYS A 201 -45.58 -10.78 60.60
N ILE A 202 -46.33 -10.48 59.53
CA ILE A 202 -47.69 -9.94 59.63
C ILE A 202 -48.61 -10.91 60.37
N THR A 203 -48.49 -12.22 60.07
CA THR A 203 -49.28 -13.27 60.73
C THR A 203 -48.94 -13.36 62.22
N SER A 204 -47.65 -13.29 62.57
CA SER A 204 -47.17 -13.25 63.95
C SER A 204 -47.58 -11.98 64.70
N GLU A 205 -47.53 -10.79 64.07
CA GLU A 205 -48.00 -9.52 64.65
C GLU A 205 -49.50 -9.56 64.95
N ILE A 206 -50.31 -10.17 64.07
CA ILE A 206 -51.75 -10.35 64.26
C ILE A 206 -52.05 -11.30 65.44
N MET A 207 -51.24 -12.35 65.64
CA MET A 207 -51.42 -13.26 66.77
C MET A 207 -50.90 -12.66 68.08
N ALA A 208 -49.71 -12.04 68.10
CA ALA A 208 -49.13 -11.42 69.30
C ALA A 208 -49.99 -10.27 69.85
N HIS A 209 -50.43 -9.34 68.98
CA HIS A 209 -51.36 -8.28 69.40
C HIS A 209 -52.78 -8.77 69.70
N GLY A 210 -53.11 -10.01 69.37
CA GLY A 210 -54.35 -10.67 69.78
C GLY A 210 -54.34 -11.19 71.22
N GLU A 211 -53.16 -11.41 71.81
CA GLU A 211 -52.99 -12.04 73.12
C GLU A 211 -52.45 -11.06 74.19
N GLU A 212 -51.46 -10.22 73.88
CA GLU A 212 -50.79 -9.39 74.91
C GLU A 212 -51.65 -8.25 75.51
N GLU A 213 -52.63 -7.71 74.79
CA GLU A 213 -53.35 -6.48 75.24
C GLU A 213 -54.69 -6.78 75.97
N TYR A 214 -55.13 -8.05 76.08
CA TYR A 214 -56.48 -8.39 76.58
C TYR A 214 -56.63 -9.64 77.47
N ASP A 215 -55.57 -10.37 77.82
CA ASP A 215 -55.64 -11.41 78.87
C ASP A 215 -55.37 -10.84 80.30
N SER A 216 -55.58 -9.53 80.48
CA SER A 216 -55.67 -8.89 81.81
C SER A 216 -56.98 -9.22 82.56
N TYR A 217 -57.80 -10.10 82.01
CA TYR A 217 -58.94 -10.70 82.71
C TYR A 217 -58.44 -11.86 83.54
N ASP A 218 -58.43 -11.66 84.86
CA ASP A 218 -58.18 -12.66 85.89
C ASP A 218 -58.71 -14.04 85.44
N PRO A 219 -57.85 -15.06 85.27
CA PRO A 219 -58.28 -16.38 84.80
C PRO A 219 -59.28 -17.06 85.75
N GLU A 220 -59.38 -16.62 87.01
CA GLU A 220 -60.37 -17.10 87.98
C GLU A 220 -61.69 -16.30 87.97
N SER A 221 -61.83 -15.27 87.12
CA SER A 221 -63.05 -14.48 87.05
C SER A 221 -64.29 -15.34 86.80
N LEU A 222 -65.25 -15.31 87.74
CA LEU A 222 -66.48 -16.12 87.72
C LEU A 222 -67.21 -16.05 86.36
N GLN A 223 -67.18 -14.89 85.70
CA GLN A 223 -67.74 -14.70 84.36
C GLN A 223 -67.12 -15.59 83.28
N LYS A 224 -65.79 -15.83 83.29
CA LYS A 224 -65.09 -16.70 82.32
C LYS A 224 -65.47 -18.18 82.55
N VAL A 225 -65.62 -18.57 83.81
CA VAL A 225 -66.09 -19.91 84.21
C VAL A 225 -67.56 -20.11 83.83
N GLU A 226 -68.43 -19.17 84.19
CA GLU A 226 -69.87 -19.21 83.89
C GLU A 226 -70.13 -19.20 82.38
N PHE A 227 -69.39 -18.41 81.61
CA PHE A 227 -69.50 -18.38 80.15
C PHE A 227 -69.02 -19.68 79.50
N ASN A 228 -67.93 -20.29 79.99
CA ASN A 228 -67.52 -21.63 79.56
C ASN A 228 -68.54 -22.71 79.94
N ILE A 229 -69.18 -22.61 81.11
CA ILE A 229 -70.29 -23.48 81.52
C ILE A 229 -71.48 -23.29 80.56
N GLN A 230 -71.83 -22.06 80.17
CA GLN A 230 -72.89 -21.79 79.19
C GLN A 230 -72.55 -22.35 77.80
N ILE A 231 -71.32 -22.16 77.30
CA ILE A 231 -70.84 -22.73 76.04
C ILE A 231 -70.92 -24.27 76.08
N ASN A 232 -70.45 -24.88 77.17
CA ASN A 232 -70.51 -26.33 77.33
C ASN A 232 -71.95 -26.83 77.44
N ARG A 233 -72.83 -26.13 78.16
CA ARG A 233 -74.25 -26.48 78.30
C ARG A 233 -75.01 -26.38 76.98
N VAL A 234 -74.82 -25.31 76.20
CA VAL A 234 -75.41 -25.18 74.85
C VAL A 234 -74.78 -26.19 73.89
N GLY A 235 -73.46 -26.42 74.00
CA GLY A 235 -72.73 -27.43 73.23
C GLY A 235 -73.18 -28.87 73.54
N MET A 236 -73.59 -29.14 74.77
CA MET A 236 -74.22 -30.40 75.21
C MET A 236 -75.65 -30.50 74.69
N ILE A 237 -76.52 -29.51 74.93
CA ILE A 237 -77.92 -29.50 74.44
C ILE A 237 -77.98 -29.70 72.92
N LEU A 238 -77.14 -29.00 72.15
CA LEU A 238 -77.07 -29.19 70.70
C LEU A 238 -76.46 -30.56 70.32
N GLY A 239 -75.59 -31.12 71.15
CA GLY A 239 -75.03 -32.47 70.98
C GLY A 239 -76.08 -33.56 71.20
N GLU A 240 -76.77 -33.50 72.34
CA GLU A 240 -77.90 -34.36 72.71
C GLU A 240 -79.00 -34.25 71.65
N MET A 241 -79.42 -33.05 71.26
CA MET A 241 -80.41 -32.86 70.19
C MET A 241 -79.96 -33.47 68.86
N THR A 242 -78.66 -33.39 68.52
CA THR A 242 -78.12 -34.06 67.31
C THR A 242 -78.23 -35.58 67.45
N GLN A 243 -77.88 -36.15 68.61
CA GLN A 243 -77.95 -37.59 68.89
C GLN A 243 -79.41 -38.10 68.93
N THR A 244 -80.33 -37.34 69.53
CA THR A 244 -81.77 -37.69 69.54
C THR A 244 -82.35 -37.67 68.14
N LEU A 245 -81.97 -36.69 67.30
CA LEU A 245 -82.35 -36.66 65.89
C LEU A 245 -81.73 -37.81 65.09
N GLU A 246 -80.47 -38.17 65.35
CA GLU A 246 -79.82 -39.35 64.75
C GLU A 246 -80.59 -40.65 65.06
N VAL A 247 -80.98 -40.87 66.32
CA VAL A 247 -81.81 -42.03 66.72
C VAL A 247 -83.21 -41.97 66.07
N LEU A 248 -83.87 -40.80 66.09
CA LEU A 248 -85.19 -40.61 65.47
C LEU A 248 -85.21 -40.85 63.96
N PHE A 249 -84.14 -40.51 63.24
CA PHE A 249 -84.05 -40.78 61.80
C PHE A 249 -83.64 -42.23 61.48
N CYS A 250 -82.96 -42.93 62.39
CA CYS A 250 -82.66 -44.36 62.25
C CYS A 250 -83.87 -45.25 62.59
N LEU A 251 -84.74 -44.82 63.51
CA LEU A 251 -85.92 -45.58 63.98
C LEU A 251 -86.78 -46.18 62.84
N PRO A 252 -87.20 -45.43 61.80
CA PRO A 252 -87.97 -45.98 60.69
C PRO A 252 -87.26 -47.10 59.91
N ILE A 253 -85.93 -47.04 59.80
CA ILE A 253 -85.12 -48.04 59.09
C ILE A 253 -85.00 -49.31 59.94
N ILE A 254 -84.81 -49.16 61.26
CA ILE A 254 -84.82 -50.28 62.22
C ILE A 254 -86.20 -50.94 62.24
N CYS A 255 -87.28 -50.16 62.16
CA CYS A 255 -88.65 -50.68 62.08
C CYS A 255 -89.00 -51.40 60.76
N GLN A 256 -88.22 -51.22 59.69
CA GLN A 256 -88.42 -51.90 58.41
C GLN A 256 -87.63 -53.22 58.30
N ASN A 257 -86.61 -53.43 59.13
CA ASN A 257 -85.80 -54.63 59.13
C ASN A 257 -86.06 -55.46 60.40
N GLU A 258 -86.84 -56.53 60.24
CA GLU A 258 -87.35 -57.34 61.35
C GLU A 258 -86.21 -58.02 62.15
N GLU A 259 -85.09 -58.37 61.52
CA GLU A 259 -83.90 -58.90 62.21
C GLU A 259 -83.24 -57.86 63.14
N LEU A 260 -83.22 -56.58 62.72
CA LEU A 260 -82.68 -55.48 63.55
C LEU A 260 -83.62 -55.17 64.71
N LEU A 261 -84.93 -55.16 64.45
CA LEU A 261 -85.96 -54.99 65.48
C LEU A 261 -85.86 -56.12 66.52
N ASP A 262 -85.62 -57.36 66.05
CA ASP A 262 -85.53 -58.53 66.91
C ASP A 262 -84.29 -58.55 67.80
N ALA A 263 -83.16 -57.98 67.32
CA ALA A 263 -81.91 -57.90 68.06
C ALA A 263 -81.79 -56.68 69.00
N CYS A 264 -82.58 -55.62 68.79
CA CYS A 264 -82.42 -54.34 69.51
C CYS A 264 -83.48 -54.04 70.57
N PHE A 265 -84.63 -54.72 70.55
CA PHE A 265 -85.77 -54.42 71.42
C PHE A 265 -86.37 -55.70 72.00
N ASP A 266 -87.00 -55.61 73.18
CA ASP A 266 -87.75 -56.73 73.77
C ASP A 266 -89.17 -56.83 73.17
N VAL A 267 -89.85 -57.97 73.38
CA VAL A 267 -91.11 -58.32 72.69
C VAL A 267 -92.21 -57.27 72.87
N ASP A 268 -92.31 -56.65 74.04
CA ASP A 268 -93.31 -55.59 74.30
C ASP A 268 -92.96 -54.30 73.55
N ASP A 269 -91.69 -53.89 73.54
CA ASP A 269 -91.21 -52.74 72.77
C ASP A 269 -91.35 -52.95 71.26
N LYS A 270 -91.14 -54.17 70.75
CA LYS A 270 -91.40 -54.52 69.35
C LYS A 270 -92.86 -54.28 68.96
N ASN A 271 -93.80 -54.62 69.84
CA ASN A 271 -95.22 -54.38 69.60
C ASN A 271 -95.55 -52.89 69.57
N VAL A 272 -94.97 -52.10 70.48
CA VAL A 272 -95.12 -50.62 70.50
C VAL A 272 -94.48 -49.98 69.26
N LEU A 273 -93.28 -50.43 68.85
CA LEU A 273 -92.60 -49.93 67.65
C LEU A 273 -93.29 -50.35 66.35
N LYS A 274 -93.84 -51.56 66.26
CA LYS A 274 -94.70 -51.98 65.14
C LYS A 274 -95.98 -51.15 65.09
N PHE A 275 -96.61 -50.86 66.23
CA PHE A 275 -97.77 -49.99 66.29
C PHE A 275 -97.44 -48.54 65.86
N LEU A 276 -96.32 -47.99 66.32
CA LEU A 276 -95.84 -46.66 65.94
C LEU A 276 -95.43 -46.57 64.46
N SER A 277 -94.74 -47.58 63.92
CA SER A 277 -94.37 -47.61 62.50
C SER A 277 -95.61 -47.75 61.61
N GLN A 278 -96.60 -48.54 62.03
CA GLN A 278 -97.89 -48.67 61.35
C GLN A 278 -98.74 -47.39 61.45
N TYR A 279 -98.67 -46.66 62.58
CA TYR A 279 -99.30 -45.34 62.76
C TYR A 279 -98.64 -44.23 61.92
N ILE A 280 -97.31 -44.25 61.81
CA ILE A 280 -96.57 -43.32 60.93
C ILE A 280 -96.89 -43.63 59.47
N ALA A 281 -96.79 -44.90 59.06
CA ALA A 281 -97.05 -45.34 57.69
C ALA A 281 -98.49 -45.07 57.23
N SER A 282 -99.48 -45.15 58.13
CA SER A 282 -100.89 -44.85 57.82
C SER A 282 -101.19 -43.35 57.70
N ASN A 283 -100.32 -42.46 58.20
CA ASN A 283 -100.44 -41.01 58.02
C ASN A 283 -99.57 -40.46 56.87
N THR A 284 -98.55 -41.19 56.40
CA THR A 284 -97.70 -40.77 55.27
C THR A 284 -98.16 -41.38 53.95
N THR A 285 -99.00 -40.67 53.20
CA THR A 285 -99.47 -41.03 51.84
C THR A 285 -98.40 -40.90 50.73
N ALA A 286 -97.11 -40.97 51.08
CA ALA A 286 -96.00 -40.89 50.14
C ALA A 286 -95.46 -42.29 49.83
N THR A 287 -95.76 -42.80 48.64
CA THR A 287 -95.21 -44.06 48.12
C THR A 287 -93.69 -43.96 47.94
N MET A 288 -92.94 -44.44 48.92
CA MET A 288 -91.53 -44.79 48.76
C MET A 288 -91.44 -46.14 48.04
N THR A 289 -90.83 -46.16 46.85
CA THR A 289 -90.62 -47.38 46.05
C THR A 289 -89.62 -48.32 46.74
N LYS A 290 -89.85 -49.63 46.60
CA LYS A 290 -89.30 -50.66 47.50
C LYS A 290 -87.85 -51.12 47.18
N ASP A 291 -87.21 -50.53 46.18
CA ASP A 291 -86.06 -51.15 45.49
C ASP A 291 -84.66 -50.63 45.91
N ASP A 292 -84.57 -49.66 46.84
CA ASP A 292 -83.31 -48.97 47.21
C ASP A 292 -82.83 -49.22 48.67
N ILE A 293 -83.16 -50.37 49.29
CA ILE A 293 -82.67 -50.73 50.63
C ILE A 293 -82.25 -52.22 50.71
N ASP A 294 -81.12 -52.58 50.08
CA ASP A 294 -80.43 -53.86 50.35
C ASP A 294 -79.39 -53.67 51.47
N VAL A 295 -79.78 -53.98 52.70
CA VAL A 295 -78.98 -53.75 53.92
C VAL A 295 -78.66 -55.08 54.58
N ARG A 296 -77.57 -55.71 54.14
CA ARG A 296 -76.92 -56.82 54.85
C ARG A 296 -76.09 -56.29 56.02
N ILE A 297 -76.42 -56.70 57.25
CA ILE A 297 -75.64 -56.37 58.47
C ILE A 297 -75.34 -57.67 59.25
N PRO A 298 -74.06 -58.06 59.40
CA PRO A 298 -73.66 -59.09 60.35
C PRO A 298 -73.31 -58.46 61.72
N GLY A 299 -74.06 -58.81 62.77
CA GLY A 299 -73.70 -58.61 64.18
C GLY A 299 -73.82 -57.19 64.73
N LEU A 300 -74.86 -56.91 65.52
CA LEU A 300 -75.09 -55.59 66.13
C LEU A 300 -74.53 -55.44 67.55
N SER A 301 -74.09 -54.21 67.82
CA SER A 301 -74.03 -53.60 69.15
C SER A 301 -74.43 -52.14 68.98
N LEU A 302 -75.16 -51.58 69.96
CA LEU A 302 -75.86 -50.28 69.85
C LEU A 302 -74.96 -49.07 69.49
N SER A 303 -73.63 -49.17 69.65
CA SER A 303 -72.66 -48.14 69.25
C SER A 303 -72.47 -48.00 67.73
N ASN A 304 -72.95 -48.94 66.91
CA ASN A 304 -72.69 -48.99 65.46
C ASN A 304 -73.83 -48.45 64.57
N LEU A 305 -74.78 -47.67 65.11
CA LEU A 305 -75.82 -46.97 64.32
C LEU A 305 -75.26 -46.05 63.21
N ASN A 306 -73.98 -45.67 63.29
CA ASN A 306 -73.29 -44.83 62.30
C ASN A 306 -73.10 -45.48 60.89
N SER A 307 -73.27 -46.80 60.74
CA SER A 307 -73.07 -47.49 59.46
C SER A 307 -74.35 -47.69 58.64
N ILE A 308 -75.53 -47.42 59.21
CA ILE A 308 -76.81 -47.51 58.49
C ILE A 308 -76.88 -46.37 57.47
N GLN A 309 -77.14 -46.71 56.21
CA GLN A 309 -77.27 -45.72 55.13
C GLN A 309 -78.60 -44.96 55.24
N LEU A 310 -78.64 -43.99 56.15
CA LEU A 310 -79.69 -42.97 56.22
C LEU A 310 -79.88 -42.30 54.84
N PRO A 311 -81.13 -42.20 54.34
CA PRO A 311 -81.43 -41.49 53.10
C PRO A 311 -80.81 -40.09 53.06
N GLY A 312 -80.32 -39.69 51.89
CA GLY A 312 -79.41 -38.52 51.74
C GLY A 312 -79.94 -37.19 52.29
N VAL A 313 -81.26 -37.03 52.39
CA VAL A 313 -81.94 -35.88 53.00
C VAL A 313 -81.58 -35.76 54.50
N TYR A 314 -81.69 -36.85 55.26
CA TYR A 314 -81.37 -36.88 56.69
C TYR A 314 -79.88 -36.68 56.93
N ARG A 315 -79.01 -37.27 56.09
CA ARG A 315 -77.56 -37.09 56.19
C ARG A 315 -77.16 -35.62 55.98
N ARG A 316 -77.78 -34.91 55.02
CA ARG A 316 -77.56 -33.45 54.83
C ARG A 316 -78.06 -32.64 56.02
N PHE A 317 -79.26 -32.92 56.53
CA PHE A 317 -79.82 -32.21 57.69
C PHE A 317 -78.94 -32.37 58.94
N LEU A 318 -78.47 -33.58 59.23
CA LEU A 318 -77.54 -33.85 60.33
C LEU A 318 -76.17 -33.18 60.12
N SER A 319 -75.66 -33.12 58.88
CA SER A 319 -74.44 -32.35 58.57
C SER A 319 -74.64 -30.86 58.89
N ASN A 320 -75.75 -30.28 58.46
CA ASN A 320 -76.10 -28.89 58.70
C ASN A 320 -76.26 -28.59 60.21
N ILE A 321 -76.83 -29.51 60.99
CA ILE A 321 -76.92 -29.36 62.46
C ILE A 321 -75.54 -29.47 63.12
N ARG A 322 -74.68 -30.39 62.67
CA ARG A 322 -73.30 -30.52 63.17
C ARG A 322 -72.47 -29.28 62.83
N GLU A 323 -72.66 -28.68 61.66
CA GLU A 323 -72.05 -27.40 61.27
C GLU A 323 -72.63 -26.22 62.05
N PHE A 324 -73.95 -26.16 62.24
CA PHE A 324 -74.59 -25.16 63.08
C PHE A 324 -74.07 -25.23 64.52
N ARG A 325 -73.92 -26.43 65.10
CA ARG A 325 -73.30 -26.63 66.42
C ARG A 325 -71.86 -26.10 66.45
N LYS A 326 -71.02 -26.41 65.45
CA LYS A 326 -69.65 -25.86 65.35
C LYS A 326 -69.67 -24.34 65.24
N PHE A 327 -70.55 -23.77 64.40
CA PHE A 327 -70.70 -22.34 64.21
C PHE A 327 -71.16 -21.63 65.50
N THR A 328 -72.19 -22.14 66.17
CA THR A 328 -72.69 -21.60 67.44
C THR A 328 -71.62 -21.66 68.53
N ILE A 329 -70.90 -22.78 68.68
CA ILE A 329 -69.79 -22.88 69.64
C ILE A 329 -68.67 -21.88 69.29
N ASN A 330 -68.29 -21.75 68.02
CA ASN A 330 -67.27 -20.79 67.59
C ASN A 330 -67.72 -19.32 67.76
N LYS A 331 -69.01 -19.02 67.52
CA LYS A 331 -69.56 -17.67 67.68
C LYS A 331 -69.76 -17.31 69.16
N MET A 332 -70.08 -18.27 70.02
CA MET A 332 -70.04 -18.06 71.48
C MET A 332 -68.62 -17.91 72.01
N LYS A 333 -67.62 -18.61 71.45
CA LYS A 333 -66.19 -18.39 71.79
C LYS A 333 -65.65 -17.01 71.35
N LEU A 334 -66.38 -16.27 70.52
CA LEU A 334 -66.10 -14.88 70.19
C LEU A 334 -66.79 -13.95 71.21
N THR A 335 -66.10 -13.66 72.31
CA THR A 335 -66.52 -12.60 73.23
C THR A 335 -66.52 -11.24 72.54
N ALA A 336 -67.42 -10.34 72.96
CA ALA A 336 -67.53 -8.99 72.42
C ALA A 336 -66.21 -8.20 72.46
N GLN A 337 -65.35 -8.48 73.44
CA GLN A 337 -63.99 -7.92 73.52
C GLN A 337 -63.08 -8.40 72.37
N LYS A 338 -63.15 -9.68 71.96
CA LYS A 338 -62.38 -10.20 70.83
C LYS A 338 -62.87 -9.65 69.50
N ASP A 339 -64.18 -9.47 69.33
CA ASP A 339 -64.74 -8.81 68.14
C ASP A 339 -64.37 -7.30 68.13
N LEU A 340 -64.39 -6.60 69.28
CA LEU A 340 -63.91 -5.21 69.40
C LEU A 340 -62.40 -5.07 69.16
N ALA A 341 -61.57 -6.02 69.60
CA ALA A 341 -60.13 -6.03 69.34
C ALA A 341 -59.85 -6.22 67.84
N LYS A 342 -60.56 -7.14 67.18
CA LYS A 342 -60.52 -7.29 65.71
C LYS A 342 -60.94 -6.02 65.00
N GLU A 343 -61.99 -5.34 65.45
CA GLU A 343 -62.44 -4.08 64.87
C GLU A 343 -61.40 -2.96 65.04
N LYS A 344 -60.76 -2.85 66.22
CA LYS A 344 -59.63 -1.93 66.46
C LYS A 344 -58.46 -2.21 65.52
N ILE A 345 -58.06 -3.48 65.36
CA ILE A 345 -56.99 -3.89 64.43
C ILE A 345 -57.38 -3.56 62.99
N LEU A 346 -58.60 -3.90 62.57
CA LEU A 346 -59.12 -3.60 61.24
C LEU A 346 -59.15 -2.11 60.94
N ASN A 347 -59.53 -1.26 61.91
CA ASN A 347 -59.54 0.20 61.77
C ASN A 347 -58.11 0.79 61.74
N ARG A 348 -57.17 0.25 62.54
CA ARG A 348 -55.73 0.59 62.45
C ARG A 348 -55.18 0.24 61.06
N LEU A 349 -55.49 -0.96 60.54
CA LEU A 349 -55.10 -1.41 59.20
C LEU A 349 -55.75 -0.56 58.09
N TRP A 350 -57.04 -0.24 58.20
CA TRP A 350 -57.75 0.63 57.27
C TRP A 350 -57.14 2.03 57.22
N THR A 351 -56.88 2.63 58.40
CA THR A 351 -56.22 3.94 58.50
C THR A 351 -54.81 3.91 57.91
N ARG A 352 -54.05 2.82 58.10
CA ARG A 352 -52.73 2.64 57.48
C ARG A 352 -52.85 2.49 55.96
N ASN A 353 -53.77 1.67 55.47
CA ASN A 353 -54.04 1.49 54.05
C ASN A 353 -54.40 2.83 53.38
N GLU A 354 -55.24 3.63 54.02
CA GLU A 354 -55.65 4.95 53.51
C GLU A 354 -54.50 6.00 53.51
N ARG A 355 -53.52 5.87 54.41
CA ARG A 355 -52.24 6.63 54.33
C ARG A 355 -51.37 6.11 53.18
N ASN A 356 -51.19 4.79 53.09
CA ASN A 356 -50.39 4.16 52.05
C ASN A 356 -50.91 4.51 50.64
N LYS A 357 -52.23 4.50 50.40
CA LYS A 357 -52.82 4.97 49.12
C LYS A 357 -52.44 6.41 48.78
N LYS A 358 -52.46 7.31 49.77
CA LYS A 358 -52.09 8.73 49.58
C LYS A 358 -50.59 8.91 49.35
N GLU A 359 -49.77 8.00 49.87
CA GLU A 359 -48.33 7.96 49.63
C GLU A 359 -48.00 7.38 48.26
N ILE A 360 -48.67 6.29 47.86
CA ILE A 360 -48.61 5.71 46.50
C ILE A 360 -49.00 6.78 45.47
N GLY A 361 -50.13 7.48 45.63
CA GLY A 361 -50.53 8.54 44.70
C GLY A 361 -49.49 9.66 44.56
N LYS A 362 -48.84 10.08 45.65
CA LYS A 362 -47.72 11.05 45.58
C LYS A 362 -46.50 10.50 44.83
N ILE A 363 -46.21 9.21 44.98
CA ILE A 363 -45.11 8.55 44.27
C ILE A 363 -45.44 8.43 42.79
N GLU A 364 -46.69 8.09 42.45
CA GLU A 364 -47.22 8.06 41.08
C GLU A 364 -47.12 9.45 40.42
N ASP A 365 -47.58 10.51 41.09
CA ASP A 365 -47.45 11.90 40.62
C ASP A 365 -45.97 12.28 40.34
N ILE A 366 -45.06 11.92 41.25
CA ILE A 366 -43.61 12.17 41.08
C ILE A 366 -43.04 11.35 39.92
N LEU A 367 -43.50 10.12 39.71
CA LEU A 367 -43.07 9.27 38.60
C LEU A 367 -43.55 9.83 37.26
N VAL A 368 -44.80 10.28 37.16
CA VAL A 368 -45.33 10.96 35.96
C VAL A 368 -44.51 12.21 35.65
N LEU A 369 -44.33 13.11 36.62
CA LEU A 369 -43.56 14.35 36.42
C LEU A 369 -42.08 14.10 36.09
N LYS A 370 -41.48 13.02 36.60
CA LYS A 370 -40.12 12.60 36.19
C LYS A 370 -40.09 12.02 34.77
N LYS A 371 -41.13 11.28 34.37
CA LYS A 371 -41.26 10.72 33.02
C LYS A 371 -41.44 11.81 31.98
N GLU A 372 -42.32 12.79 32.22
CA GLU A 372 -42.52 13.96 31.35
C GLU A 372 -41.21 14.73 31.15
N LYS A 373 -40.49 15.06 32.23
CA LYS A 373 -39.17 15.72 32.14
C LYS A 373 -38.12 14.90 31.39
N LEU A 374 -38.16 13.57 31.52
CA LEU A 374 -37.27 12.69 30.76
C LEU A 374 -37.63 12.71 29.26
N GLU A 375 -38.92 12.68 28.92
CA GLU A 375 -39.40 12.79 27.54
C GLU A 375 -39.04 14.15 26.92
N GLU A 376 -39.17 15.26 27.64
CA GLU A 376 -38.71 16.60 27.21
C GLU A 376 -37.20 16.61 26.92
N LEU A 377 -36.38 16.13 27.85
CA LEU A 377 -34.92 16.04 27.67
C LEU A 377 -34.53 15.14 26.50
N VAL A 378 -35.23 14.02 26.33
CA VAL A 378 -35.03 13.10 25.20
C VAL A 378 -35.38 13.77 23.87
N GLN A 379 -36.49 14.51 23.79
CA GLN A 379 -36.86 15.29 22.60
C GLN A 379 -35.82 16.38 22.28
N GLU A 380 -35.31 17.09 23.29
CA GLU A 380 -34.25 18.09 23.11
C GLU A 380 -32.96 17.43 22.56
N LYS A 381 -32.54 16.28 23.10
CA LYS A 381 -31.38 15.54 22.57
C LYS A 381 -31.62 15.04 21.15
N TYR A 382 -32.81 14.56 20.80
CA TYR A 382 -33.13 14.21 19.41
C TYR A 382 -33.04 15.42 18.48
N ALA A 383 -33.53 16.60 18.88
CA ALA A 383 -33.41 17.83 18.09
C ALA A 383 -31.96 18.32 17.91
N VAL A 384 -31.05 18.00 18.85
CA VAL A 384 -29.60 18.21 18.68
C VAL A 384 -29.01 17.20 17.69
N ILE A 385 -29.37 15.92 17.80
CA ILE A 385 -28.89 14.85 16.91
C ILE A 385 -29.29 15.13 15.44
N GLU A 386 -30.55 15.53 15.19
CA GLU A 386 -31.00 15.83 13.82
C GLU A 386 -30.31 17.08 13.22
N ARG A 387 -29.95 18.08 14.04
CA ARG A 387 -29.13 19.22 13.58
C ARG A 387 -27.73 18.76 13.15
N TYR A 388 -27.04 17.97 13.97
CA TYR A 388 -25.71 17.46 13.62
C TYR A 388 -25.74 16.49 12.43
N ARG A 389 -26.81 15.71 12.24
CA ARG A 389 -27.00 14.92 11.02
C ARG A 389 -27.06 15.80 9.77
N LYS A 390 -27.89 16.86 9.80
CA LYS A 390 -27.99 17.82 8.70
C LYS A 390 -26.65 18.52 8.41
N GLU A 391 -25.92 18.94 9.45
CA GLU A 391 -24.59 19.55 9.30
C GLU A 391 -23.56 18.59 8.70
N LEU A 392 -23.59 17.30 9.08
CA LEU A 392 -22.75 16.25 8.48
C LEU A 392 -23.11 15.98 7.02
N ASP A 393 -24.39 15.96 6.67
CA ASP A 393 -24.84 15.79 5.29
C ASP A 393 -24.42 16.98 4.41
N GLU A 394 -24.62 18.22 4.87
CA GLU A 394 -24.17 19.44 4.18
C GLU A 394 -22.65 19.51 4.03
N LEU A 395 -21.88 19.08 5.04
CA LEU A 395 -20.42 18.99 4.97
C LEU A 395 -19.99 17.89 3.99
N GLY A 396 -20.71 16.77 3.96
CA GLY A 396 -20.52 15.69 3.00
C GLY A 396 -20.78 16.13 1.55
N GLU A 397 -21.81 16.94 1.31
CA GLU A 397 -22.09 17.54 -0.01
C GLU A 397 -20.96 18.49 -0.43
N LYS A 398 -20.58 19.45 0.43
CA LYS A 398 -19.47 20.38 0.16
C LYS A 398 -18.15 19.65 -0.12
N SER A 399 -17.88 18.56 0.62
CA SER A 399 -16.71 17.72 0.39
C SER A 399 -16.74 17.03 -0.98
N ARG A 400 -17.88 16.43 -1.36
CA ARG A 400 -18.07 15.83 -2.70
C ARG A 400 -17.91 16.85 -3.82
N GLU A 401 -18.51 18.04 -3.70
CA GLU A 401 -18.35 19.11 -4.68
C GLU A 401 -16.90 19.57 -4.83
N ASN A 402 -16.17 19.71 -3.72
CA ASN A 402 -14.77 20.13 -3.75
C ASN A 402 -13.87 19.05 -4.39
N ILE A 403 -14.14 17.76 -4.13
CA ILE A 403 -13.43 16.65 -4.77
C ILE A 403 -13.69 16.65 -6.28
N ILE A 404 -14.95 16.82 -6.71
CA ILE A 404 -15.31 16.89 -8.14
C ILE A 404 -14.60 18.07 -8.82
N LYS A 405 -14.67 19.28 -8.24
CA LYS A 405 -13.97 20.46 -8.77
C LYS A 405 -12.47 20.25 -8.87
N PHE A 406 -11.85 19.65 -7.86
CA PHE A 406 -10.41 19.35 -7.87
C PHE A 406 -10.04 18.33 -8.95
N MET A 407 -10.89 17.33 -9.20
CA MET A 407 -10.70 16.38 -10.31
C MET A 407 -10.84 17.08 -11.67
N ASP A 408 -11.88 17.88 -11.87
CA ASP A 408 -12.12 18.63 -13.11
C ASP A 408 -10.97 19.62 -13.42
N ASP A 409 -10.48 20.34 -12.41
CA ASP A 409 -9.36 21.27 -12.53
C ASP A 409 -8.04 20.52 -12.82
N SER A 410 -7.79 19.39 -12.14
CA SER A 410 -6.62 18.52 -12.36
C SER A 410 -6.62 17.90 -13.76
N ASP A 411 -7.75 17.39 -14.24
CA ASP A 411 -7.89 16.82 -15.58
C ASP A 411 -7.71 17.90 -16.66
N ARG A 412 -8.17 19.12 -16.41
CA ARG A 412 -7.95 20.27 -17.29
C ARG A 412 -6.49 20.71 -17.34
N GLU A 413 -5.80 20.77 -16.20
CA GLU A 413 -4.36 21.03 -16.17
C GLU A 413 -3.61 19.92 -16.93
N MET A 414 -3.94 18.65 -16.67
CA MET A 414 -3.34 17.50 -17.34
C MET A 414 -3.52 17.56 -18.86
N TYR A 415 -4.71 17.91 -19.34
CA TYR A 415 -4.98 18.14 -20.76
C TYR A 415 -4.07 19.21 -21.36
N HIS A 416 -3.93 20.37 -20.71
CA HIS A 416 -3.02 21.43 -21.18
C HIS A 416 -1.53 21.04 -21.10
N TYR A 417 -1.13 20.17 -20.17
CA TYR A 417 0.21 19.59 -20.15
C TYR A 417 0.45 18.65 -21.34
N PHE A 418 -0.52 17.81 -21.69
CA PHE A 418 -0.44 16.97 -22.90
C PHE A 418 -0.40 17.81 -24.18
N GLU A 419 -1.32 18.76 -24.34
CA GLU A 419 -1.37 19.68 -25.48
C GLU A 419 -0.04 20.42 -25.70
N ARG A 420 0.57 20.94 -24.62
CA ARG A 420 1.89 21.58 -24.67
C ARG A 420 3.02 20.59 -24.97
N SER A 421 2.92 19.35 -24.50
CA SER A 421 3.90 18.29 -24.78
C SER A 421 3.87 17.87 -26.24
N ASP A 422 2.67 17.68 -26.80
CA ASP A 422 2.45 17.29 -28.19
C ASP A 422 2.92 18.41 -29.14
N GLN A 423 2.56 19.66 -28.85
CA GLN A 423 3.06 20.81 -29.62
C GLN A 423 4.59 20.92 -29.57
N ARG A 424 5.21 20.62 -28.42
CA ARG A 424 6.68 20.58 -28.31
C ARG A 424 7.28 19.42 -29.12
N TYR A 425 6.60 18.28 -29.18
CA TYR A 425 7.02 17.12 -29.97
C TYR A 425 6.95 17.40 -31.47
N GLU A 426 5.87 18.04 -31.94
CA GLU A 426 5.74 18.52 -33.32
C GLU A 426 6.85 19.52 -33.69
N ASN A 427 7.10 20.53 -32.86
CA ASN A 427 8.19 21.49 -33.06
C ASN A 427 9.58 20.81 -33.15
N LEU A 428 9.83 19.80 -32.31
CA LEU A 428 11.09 19.04 -32.35
C LEU A 428 11.22 18.15 -33.59
N LEU A 429 10.11 17.63 -34.12
CA LEU A 429 10.09 16.89 -35.39
C LEU A 429 10.35 17.83 -36.59
N GLU A 430 9.78 19.04 -36.57
CA GLU A 430 10.04 20.07 -37.58
C GLU A 430 11.52 20.51 -37.56
N GLU A 431 12.07 20.81 -36.37
CA GLU A 431 13.48 21.16 -36.21
C GLU A 431 14.42 20.01 -36.63
N ALA A 432 14.06 18.76 -36.35
CA ALA A 432 14.80 17.58 -36.83
C ALA A 432 14.74 17.43 -38.38
N ALA A 433 13.61 17.75 -39.00
CA ALA A 433 13.47 17.71 -40.46
C ALA A 433 14.28 18.83 -41.14
N ASP A 434 14.26 20.05 -40.61
CA ASP A 434 15.01 21.17 -41.17
C ASP A 434 16.52 21.06 -40.92
N THR A 435 16.96 20.52 -39.78
CA THR A 435 18.38 20.19 -39.55
C THR A 435 18.88 19.08 -40.48
N LEU A 436 18.06 18.06 -40.76
CA LEU A 436 18.39 17.03 -41.77
C LEU A 436 18.50 17.64 -43.18
N LYS A 437 17.57 18.52 -43.56
CA LYS A 437 17.52 19.19 -44.87
C LYS A 437 18.72 20.11 -45.08
N THR A 438 19.07 20.93 -44.08
CA THR A 438 20.26 21.80 -44.12
C THR A 438 21.56 20.99 -44.18
N TYR A 439 21.67 19.90 -43.40
CA TYR A 439 22.80 18.97 -43.51
C TYR A 439 22.93 18.35 -44.92
N GLN A 440 21.83 17.90 -45.51
CA GLN A 440 21.82 17.35 -46.88
C GLN A 440 22.25 18.40 -47.92
N GLN A 441 21.79 19.65 -47.79
CA GLN A 441 22.21 20.75 -48.67
C GLN A 441 23.71 21.04 -48.54
N GLN A 442 24.23 21.12 -47.31
CA GLN A 442 25.66 21.34 -47.08
C GLN A 442 26.50 20.19 -47.64
N LEU A 443 26.10 18.93 -47.42
CA LEU A 443 26.77 17.76 -47.99
C LEU A 443 26.80 17.81 -49.52
N GLN A 444 25.72 18.24 -50.18
CA GLN A 444 25.72 18.44 -51.63
C GLN A 444 26.69 19.55 -52.06
N GLN A 445 26.72 20.68 -51.35
CA GLN A 445 27.66 21.77 -51.62
C GLN A 445 29.11 21.28 -51.50
N ASP A 446 29.48 20.63 -50.39
CA ASP A 446 30.82 20.08 -50.17
C ASP A 446 31.20 19.07 -51.25
N LEU A 447 30.29 18.17 -51.66
CA LEU A 447 30.53 17.22 -52.75
C LEU A 447 30.73 17.92 -54.11
N THR A 448 30.08 19.05 -54.38
CA THR A 448 30.35 19.84 -55.60
C THR A 448 31.70 20.53 -55.54
N VAL A 449 32.07 21.14 -54.41
CA VAL A 449 33.39 21.76 -54.20
C VAL A 449 34.50 20.71 -54.36
N GLU A 450 34.33 19.54 -53.75
CA GLU A 450 35.26 18.40 -53.83
C GLU A 450 35.47 17.95 -55.29
N LYS A 451 34.38 17.74 -56.05
CA LYS A 451 34.43 17.42 -57.49
C LYS A 451 35.16 18.49 -58.31
N THR A 452 34.89 19.78 -58.08
CA THR A 452 35.59 20.85 -58.81
C THR A 452 37.08 20.89 -58.46
N ASN A 453 37.44 20.61 -57.20
CA ASN A 453 38.83 20.56 -56.77
C ASN A 453 39.58 19.32 -57.30
N ARG A 454 38.92 18.15 -57.41
CA ARG A 454 39.47 16.99 -58.15
C ARG A 454 39.75 17.34 -59.60
N LEU A 455 38.82 18.03 -60.27
CA LEU A 455 38.96 18.43 -61.67
C LEU A 455 40.06 19.50 -61.88
N LYS A 456 40.21 20.46 -60.96
CA LYS A 456 41.35 21.41 -60.93
C LYS A 456 42.67 20.68 -60.73
N LYS A 457 42.73 19.74 -59.76
CA LYS A 457 43.92 18.90 -59.51
C LYS A 457 44.31 18.12 -60.77
N LEU A 458 43.36 17.45 -61.42
CA LEU A 458 43.59 16.71 -62.66
C LEU A 458 44.13 17.60 -63.80
N LYS A 459 43.56 18.81 -63.97
CA LYS A 459 44.07 19.78 -64.95
C LYS A 459 45.51 20.21 -64.65
N LEU A 460 45.83 20.51 -63.39
CA LEU A 460 47.17 20.89 -62.96
C LEU A 460 48.18 19.74 -63.10
N THR A 461 47.82 18.50 -62.76
CA THR A 461 48.70 17.35 -62.96
C THR A 461 48.97 17.09 -64.44
N ASN A 462 47.96 17.25 -65.30
CA ASN A 462 48.15 17.12 -66.75
C ASN A 462 49.04 18.23 -67.32
N GLN A 463 48.88 19.48 -66.86
CA GLN A 463 49.76 20.59 -67.24
C GLN A 463 51.21 20.35 -66.79
N LEU A 464 51.41 19.90 -65.56
CA LEU A 464 52.73 19.56 -65.04
C LEU A 464 53.37 18.39 -65.81
N GLN A 465 52.58 17.35 -66.16
CA GLN A 465 53.04 16.26 -67.01
C GLN A 465 53.42 16.74 -68.42
N MET A 466 52.66 17.66 -69.02
CA MET A 466 53.01 18.27 -70.31
C MET A 466 54.30 19.10 -70.23
N TRP A 467 54.51 19.86 -69.15
CA TRP A 467 55.75 20.60 -68.93
C TRP A 467 56.95 19.68 -68.71
N LEU A 468 56.77 18.59 -67.96
CA LEU A 468 57.81 17.59 -67.73
C LEU A 468 58.19 16.87 -69.04
N HIS A 469 57.21 16.41 -69.82
CA HIS A 469 57.47 15.84 -71.15
C HIS A 469 58.16 16.82 -72.11
N LYS A 470 57.81 18.12 -72.06
CA LYS A 470 58.51 19.14 -72.83
C LYS A 470 59.96 19.31 -72.34
N TYR A 471 60.17 19.40 -71.04
CA TYR A 471 61.50 19.54 -70.45
C TYR A 471 62.39 18.34 -70.80
N ASP A 472 61.88 17.11 -70.67
CA ASP A 472 62.60 15.88 -71.01
C ASP A 472 62.95 15.82 -72.50
N LYS A 473 62.04 16.28 -73.37
CA LYS A 473 62.29 16.43 -74.81
C LYS A 473 63.38 17.48 -75.09
N ASP A 474 63.20 18.71 -74.61
CA ASP A 474 64.15 19.82 -74.82
C ASP A 474 65.55 19.47 -74.26
N ALA A 475 65.62 18.77 -73.12
CA ALA A 475 66.86 18.29 -72.51
C ALA A 475 67.48 17.12 -73.31
N GLY A 476 66.66 16.21 -73.84
CA GLY A 476 67.09 15.15 -74.75
C GLY A 476 67.69 15.69 -76.06
N GLU A 477 67.02 16.67 -76.67
CA GLU A 477 67.47 17.38 -77.87
C GLU A 477 68.81 18.10 -77.62
N ARG A 478 68.93 18.91 -76.57
CA ARG A 478 70.22 19.55 -76.17
C ARG A 478 71.32 18.53 -75.87
N THR A 479 70.98 17.40 -75.27
CA THR A 479 71.95 16.31 -75.01
C THR A 479 72.42 15.66 -76.31
N HIS A 480 71.55 15.59 -77.33
CA HIS A 480 71.90 15.12 -78.66
C HIS A 480 72.79 16.13 -79.40
N GLU A 481 72.42 17.41 -79.41
CA GLU A 481 73.22 18.51 -79.97
C GLU A 481 74.63 18.57 -79.34
N LEU A 482 74.73 18.44 -78.01
CA LEU A 482 76.01 18.41 -77.29
C LEU A 482 76.85 17.21 -77.72
N LYS A 483 76.26 16.02 -77.87
CA LYS A 483 76.94 14.83 -78.39
C LYS A 483 77.43 15.03 -79.82
N GLU A 484 76.63 15.66 -80.69
CA GLU A 484 77.06 16.01 -82.05
C GLU A 484 78.21 17.01 -82.06
N LEU A 485 78.16 18.06 -81.25
CA LEU A 485 79.21 19.08 -81.17
C LEU A 485 80.51 18.47 -80.62
N VAL A 486 80.43 17.60 -79.60
CA VAL A 486 81.57 16.82 -79.10
C VAL A 486 82.12 15.88 -80.18
N ALA A 487 81.27 15.22 -80.96
CA ALA A 487 81.71 14.39 -82.08
C ALA A 487 82.43 15.21 -83.17
N LYS A 488 81.85 16.36 -83.57
CA LYS A 488 82.45 17.31 -84.54
C LYS A 488 83.77 17.90 -84.03
N LEU A 489 83.87 18.21 -82.74
CA LEU A 489 85.11 18.67 -82.12
C LEU A 489 86.17 17.56 -82.10
N ASN A 490 85.79 16.33 -81.76
CA ASN A 490 86.70 15.18 -81.80
C ASN A 490 87.21 14.87 -83.21
N THR A 491 86.35 14.93 -84.25
CA THR A 491 86.81 14.74 -85.64
C THR A 491 87.73 15.87 -86.09
N ARG A 492 87.40 17.14 -85.80
CA ARG A 492 88.30 18.28 -86.07
C ARG A 492 89.63 18.17 -85.33
N GLN A 493 89.63 17.69 -84.08
CA GLN A 493 90.86 17.45 -83.32
C GLN A 493 91.69 16.32 -83.95
N GLN A 494 91.05 15.26 -84.46
CA GLN A 494 91.73 14.19 -85.20
C GLN A 494 92.31 14.69 -86.54
N GLU A 495 91.56 15.49 -87.29
CA GLU A 495 92.04 16.16 -88.51
C GLU A 495 93.25 17.05 -88.24
N TYR A 496 93.17 17.91 -87.22
CA TYR A 496 94.27 18.77 -86.79
C TYR A 496 95.49 17.96 -86.35
N ASN A 497 95.30 16.92 -85.52
CA ASN A 497 96.38 16.04 -85.09
C ASN A 497 97.04 15.29 -86.27
N ARG A 498 96.26 14.91 -87.28
CA ARG A 498 96.75 14.28 -88.52
C ARG A 498 97.50 15.26 -89.41
N TRP A 499 96.96 16.47 -89.61
CA TRP A 499 97.62 17.55 -90.35
C TRP A 499 98.94 17.95 -89.68
N LYS A 500 98.93 18.09 -88.34
CA LYS A 500 100.11 18.43 -87.56
C LYS A 500 101.22 17.39 -87.78
N ARG A 501 100.94 16.11 -87.54
CA ARG A 501 101.92 15.02 -87.72
C ARG A 501 102.43 14.84 -89.16
N ASN A 502 101.57 15.06 -90.16
CA ASN A 502 101.89 14.70 -91.55
C ASN A 502 102.41 15.87 -92.39
N ILE A 503 102.05 17.11 -92.05
CA ILE A 503 102.39 18.32 -92.82
C ILE A 503 103.20 19.28 -91.98
N PHE A 504 102.70 19.68 -90.81
CA PHE A 504 103.37 20.71 -89.99
C PHE A 504 104.70 20.21 -89.41
N ASP A 505 104.70 19.15 -88.60
CA ASP A 505 105.91 18.66 -87.92
C ASP A 505 107.03 18.30 -88.93
N PRO A 506 106.76 17.71 -90.12
CA PRO A 506 107.78 17.50 -91.15
C PRO A 506 108.24 18.76 -91.89
N GLN A 507 107.37 19.78 -92.06
CA GLN A 507 107.76 21.07 -92.64
C GLN A 507 108.58 21.90 -91.66
N GLU A 508 108.17 21.94 -90.40
CA GLU A 508 108.90 22.58 -89.30
C GLU A 508 110.29 21.96 -89.17
N LYS A 509 110.39 20.62 -89.18
CA LYS A 509 111.67 19.91 -89.24
C LYS A 509 112.52 20.34 -90.45
N LYS A 510 111.97 20.31 -91.68
CA LYS A 510 112.71 20.74 -92.89
C LYS A 510 113.16 22.20 -92.83
N TYR A 511 112.35 23.09 -92.23
CA TYR A 511 112.70 24.49 -92.03
C TYR A 511 113.87 24.65 -91.04
N PHE A 512 113.85 23.91 -89.93
CA PHE A 512 114.97 23.88 -88.98
C PHE A 512 116.23 23.26 -89.59
N ASP A 513 116.10 22.15 -90.33
CA ASP A 513 117.21 21.51 -91.05
C ASP A 513 117.84 22.50 -92.05
N ALA A 514 117.04 23.23 -92.84
CA ALA A 514 117.51 24.24 -93.80
C ALA A 514 118.08 25.51 -93.14
N MET A 515 117.55 25.93 -91.99
CA MET A 515 118.10 27.03 -91.20
C MET A 515 119.45 26.69 -90.59
N GLU A 516 119.62 25.46 -90.09
CA GLU A 516 120.92 24.98 -89.63
C GLU A 516 121.89 24.80 -90.81
N GLU A 517 121.45 24.29 -91.97
CA GLU A 517 122.29 24.24 -93.18
C GLU A 517 122.77 25.64 -93.61
N LYS A 518 121.89 26.64 -93.64
CA LYS A 518 122.26 28.05 -93.91
C LYS A 518 123.28 28.57 -92.90
N ARG A 519 123.10 28.26 -91.61
CA ARG A 519 124.03 28.63 -90.55
C ARG A 519 125.40 27.97 -90.74
N GLN A 520 125.45 26.71 -91.16
CA GLN A 520 126.69 25.99 -91.49
C GLN A 520 127.36 26.52 -92.78
N ILE A 521 126.62 27.13 -93.70
CA ILE A 521 127.19 27.85 -94.85
C ILE A 521 127.77 29.20 -94.42
N GLU A 522 127.04 29.98 -93.61
CA GLU A 522 127.54 31.26 -93.09
C GLU A 522 128.80 31.09 -92.21
N ILE A 523 128.89 29.99 -91.44
CA ILE A 523 130.11 29.61 -90.70
C ILE A 523 131.27 29.35 -91.66
N ARG A 524 131.09 28.50 -92.69
CA ARG A 524 132.12 28.20 -93.69
C ARG A 524 132.58 29.44 -94.45
N GLU A 525 131.67 30.34 -94.84
CA GLU A 525 132.05 31.61 -95.47
C GLU A 525 132.86 32.52 -94.53
N GLN A 526 132.58 32.50 -93.22
CA GLN A 526 133.40 33.24 -92.25
C GLN A 526 134.78 32.61 -92.08
N GLU A 527 134.86 31.27 -92.03
CA GLU A 527 136.12 30.53 -91.99
C GLU A 527 136.98 30.81 -93.23
N GLU A 528 136.42 30.71 -94.44
CA GLU A 528 137.11 31.05 -95.69
C GLU A 528 137.60 32.50 -95.73
N ARG A 529 136.82 33.47 -95.22
CA ARG A 529 137.25 34.87 -95.10
C ARG A 529 138.39 35.03 -94.09
N ILE A 530 138.37 34.28 -92.99
CA ILE A 530 139.45 34.26 -91.99
C ILE A 530 140.72 33.64 -92.59
N GLU A 531 140.62 32.52 -93.31
CA GLU A 531 141.75 31.89 -94.00
C GLU A 531 142.33 32.81 -95.08
N ALA A 532 141.50 33.42 -95.93
CA ALA A 532 141.94 34.38 -96.94
C ALA A 532 142.59 35.63 -96.31
N PHE A 533 142.10 36.09 -95.16
CA PHE A 533 142.74 37.15 -94.37
C PHE A 533 144.09 36.70 -93.80
N MET A 534 144.19 35.48 -93.27
CA MET A 534 145.42 34.90 -92.72
C MET A 534 146.48 34.66 -93.80
N MET A 535 146.10 34.18 -94.99
CA MET A 535 146.99 34.08 -96.15
C MET A 535 147.49 35.47 -96.61
N ASN A 536 146.60 36.47 -96.70
CA ASN A 536 147.00 37.84 -97.03
C ASN A 536 147.89 38.48 -95.95
N ARG A 537 147.65 38.17 -94.67
CA ARG A 537 148.48 38.57 -93.53
C ARG A 537 149.87 37.95 -93.66
N ALA A 538 149.97 36.65 -93.90
CA ALA A 538 151.22 35.93 -94.10
C ALA A 538 152.01 36.49 -95.30
N ALA A 539 151.34 36.72 -96.44
CA ALA A 539 151.94 37.34 -97.62
C ALA A 539 152.48 38.75 -97.34
N LYS A 540 151.74 39.59 -96.59
CA LYS A 540 152.21 40.93 -96.18
C LYS A 540 153.39 40.87 -95.19
N VAL A 541 153.46 39.86 -94.32
CA VAL A 541 154.60 39.63 -93.42
C VAL A 541 155.84 39.21 -94.22
N LEU A 542 155.71 38.26 -95.15
CA LEU A 542 156.77 37.85 -96.09
C LEU A 542 157.29 39.05 -96.91
N GLN A 543 156.40 39.87 -97.47
CA GLN A 543 156.79 41.07 -98.21
C GLN A 543 157.50 42.12 -97.33
N ARG A 544 157.12 42.27 -96.05
CA ARG A 544 157.83 43.16 -95.11
C ARG A 544 159.22 42.62 -94.78
N ALA A 545 159.36 41.32 -94.51
CA ALA A 545 160.65 40.69 -94.26
C ALA A 545 161.61 40.88 -95.44
N TRP A 546 161.13 40.63 -96.66
CA TRP A 546 161.90 40.84 -97.90
C TRP A 546 162.33 42.30 -98.10
N ARG A 547 161.42 43.27 -97.92
CA ARG A 547 161.75 44.71 -98.01
C ARG A 547 162.80 45.11 -96.97
N SER A 548 162.73 44.59 -95.74
CA SER A 548 163.75 44.84 -94.69
C SER A 548 165.14 44.33 -95.09
N VAL A 549 165.23 43.18 -95.78
CA VAL A 549 166.50 42.62 -96.28
C VAL A 549 167.05 43.45 -97.44
N ALA A 550 166.20 43.84 -98.39
CA ALA A 550 166.60 44.68 -99.52
C ALA A 550 167.12 46.07 -99.10
N GLU A 551 166.46 46.69 -98.11
CA GLU A 551 166.86 47.99 -97.58
C GLU A 551 168.18 47.92 -96.78
N ARG A 552 168.45 46.80 -96.11
CA ARG A 552 169.69 46.57 -95.35
C ARG A 552 170.92 46.43 -96.26
N LYS A 553 170.80 45.85 -97.47
CA LYS A 553 171.92 45.79 -98.45
C LYS A 553 172.17 47.12 -99.16
N ARG A 554 171.14 47.95 -99.42
CA ARG A 554 171.31 49.23 -100.16
C ARG A 554 172.11 50.29 -99.39
N LYS A 555 172.25 50.15 -98.06
CA LYS A 555 173.00 51.07 -97.19
C LYS A 555 174.52 50.82 -97.13
N MET A 556 175.05 49.78 -97.81
CA MET A 556 176.49 49.43 -97.81
C MET A 556 177.31 50.01 -98.98
N ARG A 557 176.77 50.92 -99.80
CA ARG A 557 177.53 51.59 -100.88
C ARG A 557 177.38 53.11 -100.89
N GLY A 558 178.16 53.74 -100.01
CA GLY A 558 179.00 54.89 -100.34
C GLY A 558 178.35 56.25 -100.57
N LYS A 559 178.74 57.23 -99.74
CA LYS A 559 178.69 58.65 -100.11
C LYS A 559 179.98 59.34 -99.65
N GLY A 560 180.75 59.89 -100.59
CA GLY A 560 181.95 60.66 -100.29
C GLY A 560 182.47 61.44 -101.49
N ARG A 561 182.40 62.78 -101.40
CA ARG A 561 183.15 63.85 -102.14
C ARG A 561 183.22 63.77 -103.69
N GLY A 562 182.94 64.80 -104.49
CA GLY A 562 182.49 66.21 -104.33
C GLY A 562 181.69 66.64 -105.59
N ARG A 563 181.21 67.88 -105.84
CA ARG A 563 181.74 69.25 -105.57
C ARG A 563 180.58 70.29 -105.68
N LYS A 564 180.61 71.40 -104.90
CA LYS A 564 179.54 72.45 -104.70
C LYS A 564 178.25 71.92 -104.00
N GLY A 565 177.35 72.69 -103.35
CA GLY A 565 177.39 74.07 -102.78
C GLY A 565 176.06 74.86 -102.95
N LYS A 566 175.47 75.62 -101.98
CA LYS A 566 175.72 75.82 -100.52
C LYS A 566 174.58 76.62 -99.79
N GLY A 567 173.64 75.98 -99.08
CA GLY A 567 172.64 76.62 -98.15
C GLY A 567 171.17 76.62 -98.62
N LYS A 568 170.11 76.87 -97.79
CA LYS A 568 169.97 77.08 -96.32
C LYS A 568 168.47 77.09 -95.89
N ARG A 569 168.08 76.38 -94.80
CA ARG A 569 166.78 76.47 -94.04
C ARG A 569 165.46 76.15 -94.79
N LYS A 570 164.35 75.80 -94.11
CA LYS A 570 164.07 75.76 -92.66
C LYS A 570 163.43 74.41 -92.29
#